data_AF-A0A7W3YFP6-F1
#
_entry.id   AF-A0A7W3YFP6-F1
#
_cell.length_a   1.000
_cell.length_b   1.000
_cell.length_c   1.000
_cell.angle_alpha   90.00
_cell.angle_beta   90.00
_cell.angle_gamma   90.00
#
_symmetry.space_group_name_H-M   'P 1'
#
loop_
_entity.id
_entity.type
_entity.pdbx_description
1 polymer ?
#
loop_
_entity_poly.entity_id
_entity_poly.type
_entity_poly.pdbx_seq_one_letter_code
_entity_poly.pdbx_strand_id
1 'polypeptide(L)'
;AAPAPAVAPPPAASGGTGGQPGRIQAAPVRSGQQVYADNRDLTVLTSVGAGAEVIADGSVHIYGPLRGRALAGAQGNEQARIFCREFHAELVAIAGHYRVLEDIPAELRGKAVQVWLEDQQLRIAALD
;
A
#
# COMPACT_ATOMS: atom_id res chain seq x y z
N ALA A 1 38.08 43.11 0.52
CA ALA A 1 36.83 42.36 0.71
C ALA A 1 37.08 40.93 0.30
N ALA A 2 37.00 39.97 1.23
CA ALA A 2 37.14 38.54 0.95
C ALA A 2 35.81 38.00 0.37
N PRO A 3 35.83 37.09 -0.61
CA PRO A 3 34.60 36.51 -1.15
C PRO A 3 34.01 35.50 -0.14
N ALA A 4 32.69 35.55 0.03
CA ALA A 4 31.93 34.62 0.87
C ALA A 4 31.93 33.20 0.24
N PRO A 5 31.95 32.12 1.05
CA PRO A 5 31.89 30.77 0.53
C PRO A 5 30.48 30.45 0.01
N ALA A 6 30.41 29.91 -1.21
CA ALA A 6 29.17 29.41 -1.80
C ALA A 6 28.74 28.12 -1.06
N VAL A 7 27.50 28.12 -0.57
CA VAL A 7 26.86 26.94 0.04
C VAL A 7 26.59 25.92 -1.06
N ALA A 8 27.21 24.74 -0.96
CA ALA A 8 26.92 23.62 -1.84
C ALA A 8 25.47 23.11 -1.64
N PRO A 9 24.79 22.63 -2.69
CA PRO A 9 23.47 22.02 -2.56
C PRO A 9 23.56 20.77 -1.67
N PRO A 10 22.52 20.43 -0.88
CA PRO A 10 22.49 19.17 -0.15
C PRO A 10 22.57 17.99 -1.13
N PRO A 11 23.22 16.87 -0.74
CA PRO A 11 23.35 15.71 -1.60
C PRO A 11 21.94 15.18 -1.91
N ALA A 12 21.61 15.13 -3.20
CA ALA A 12 20.45 14.39 -3.68
C ALA A 12 20.55 12.95 -3.14
N ALA A 13 19.51 12.51 -2.44
CA ALA A 13 19.43 11.18 -1.87
C ALA A 13 19.74 10.14 -2.96
N SER A 14 20.91 9.53 -2.83
CA SER A 14 21.32 8.37 -3.62
C SER A 14 20.64 7.15 -3.01
N GLY A 15 19.75 6.49 -3.74
CA GLY A 15 19.02 5.34 -3.20
C GLY A 15 18.14 4.64 -4.22
N GLY A 16 18.73 4.19 -5.33
CA GLY A 16 18.04 3.36 -6.33
C GLY A 16 18.89 2.18 -6.76
N THR A 17 19.27 1.30 -5.82
CA THR A 17 19.76 -0.04 -6.17
C THR A 17 18.62 -0.79 -6.85
N GLY A 18 18.86 -1.28 -8.07
CA GLY A 18 17.86 -1.83 -9.00
C GLY A 18 16.72 -2.60 -8.34
N GLY A 19 15.55 -1.97 -8.29
CA GLY A 19 14.33 -2.59 -7.79
C GLY A 19 13.91 -3.72 -8.72
N GLN A 20 13.65 -4.90 -8.15
CA GLN A 20 13.04 -5.98 -8.91
C GLN A 20 11.65 -5.53 -9.40
N PRO A 21 11.20 -5.96 -10.58
CA PRO A 21 9.87 -5.61 -11.08
C PRO A 21 8.80 -6.07 -10.09
N GLY A 22 7.66 -5.36 -10.08
CA GLY A 22 6.54 -5.65 -9.19
C GLY A 22 6.12 -7.12 -9.22
N ARG A 23 5.74 -7.66 -8.06
CA ARG A 23 5.29 -9.06 -7.94
C ARG A 23 3.84 -9.15 -8.38
N ILE A 24 3.54 -10.10 -9.26
CA ILE A 24 2.16 -10.39 -9.68
C ILE A 24 1.67 -11.66 -8.98
N GLN A 25 0.55 -11.55 -8.28
CA GLN A 25 -0.22 -12.64 -7.71
C GLN A 25 -1.45 -12.90 -8.59
N ALA A 26 -1.33 -13.89 -9.47
CA ALA A 26 -2.39 -14.24 -10.43
C ALA A 26 -3.49 -15.13 -9.83
N ALA A 27 -3.18 -15.91 -8.78
CA ALA A 27 -4.17 -16.78 -8.12
C ALA A 27 -4.84 -16.09 -6.92
N PRO A 28 -6.09 -16.47 -6.56
CA PRO A 28 -6.76 -15.94 -5.37
C PRO A 28 -5.96 -16.19 -4.08
N VAL A 29 -5.93 -15.19 -3.20
CA VAL A 29 -5.34 -15.33 -1.86
C VAL A 29 -6.46 -15.71 -0.90
N ARG A 30 -6.40 -16.93 -0.36
CA ARG A 30 -7.48 -17.52 0.44
C ARG A 30 -7.25 -17.32 1.94
N SER A 31 -8.27 -17.56 2.75
CA SER A 31 -8.20 -17.46 4.21
C SER A 31 -6.98 -18.20 4.76
N GLY A 32 -6.25 -17.56 5.68
CA GLY A 32 -5.04 -18.09 6.30
C GLY A 32 -3.80 -18.04 5.42
N GLN A 33 -3.89 -17.60 4.15
CA GLN A 33 -2.72 -17.40 3.30
C GLN A 33 -2.16 -15.99 3.47
N GLN A 34 -0.85 -15.89 3.30
CA GLN A 34 -0.11 -14.63 3.30
C GLN A 34 0.75 -14.55 2.04
N VAL A 35 0.72 -13.40 1.36
CA VAL A 35 1.59 -13.09 0.22
C VAL A 35 2.41 -11.85 0.56
N TYR A 36 3.73 -11.95 0.45
CA TYR A 36 4.66 -10.86 0.75
C TYR A 36 5.46 -10.45 -0.50
N ALA A 37 5.53 -9.16 -0.80
CA ALA A 37 6.36 -8.60 -1.87
C ALA A 37 7.54 -7.82 -1.28
N ASP A 38 8.69 -8.47 -1.27
CA ASP A 38 9.95 -7.92 -0.74
C ASP A 38 10.53 -6.85 -1.67
N ASN A 39 10.81 -5.67 -1.10
CA ASN A 39 11.42 -4.51 -1.73
C ASN A 39 10.75 -4.10 -3.07
N ARG A 40 9.43 -4.29 -3.19
CA ARG A 40 8.67 -3.97 -4.41
C ARG A 40 7.17 -3.85 -4.16
N ASP A 41 6.44 -3.44 -5.19
CA ASP A 41 4.98 -3.42 -5.22
C ASP A 41 4.38 -4.83 -5.41
N LEU A 42 3.17 -5.03 -4.89
CA LEU A 42 2.37 -6.24 -5.09
C LEU A 42 1.14 -5.92 -5.94
N THR A 43 0.97 -6.63 -7.04
CA THR A 43 -0.24 -6.61 -7.85
C THR A 43 -0.99 -7.93 -7.71
N VAL A 44 -2.23 -7.90 -7.24
CA VAL A 44 -3.13 -9.04 -7.14
C VAL A 44 -4.19 -8.90 -8.22
N LEU A 45 -4.27 -9.88 -9.13
CA LEU A 45 -5.22 -9.85 -10.25
C LEU A 45 -6.61 -10.38 -9.87
N THR A 46 -6.75 -10.89 -8.66
CA THR A 46 -7.93 -11.64 -8.19
C THR A 46 -8.34 -11.18 -6.79
N SER A 47 -9.16 -11.97 -6.10
CA SER A 47 -9.65 -11.65 -4.76
C SER A 47 -8.63 -11.90 -3.66
N VAL A 48 -8.66 -11.06 -2.64
CA VAL A 48 -8.08 -11.32 -1.32
C VAL A 48 -9.23 -11.70 -0.39
N GLY A 49 -9.30 -12.97 0.01
CA GLY A 49 -10.39 -13.50 0.84
C GLY A 49 -10.34 -13.00 2.29
N ALA A 50 -11.47 -13.13 3.00
CA ALA A 50 -11.49 -12.93 4.46
C ALA A 50 -10.45 -13.83 5.14
N GLY A 51 -9.77 -13.32 6.16
CA GLY A 51 -8.68 -13.99 6.84
C GLY A 51 -7.37 -14.11 6.03
N ALA A 52 -7.35 -13.71 4.76
CA ALA A 52 -6.13 -13.67 3.94
C ALA A 52 -5.34 -12.37 4.14
N GLU A 53 -4.05 -12.39 3.81
CA GLU A 53 -3.17 -11.25 3.99
C GLU A 53 -2.27 -11.02 2.79
N VAL A 54 -2.17 -9.75 2.36
CA VAL A 54 -1.25 -9.32 1.31
C VAL A 54 -0.40 -8.17 1.82
N ILE A 55 0.91 -8.29 1.65
CA ILE A 55 1.90 -7.36 2.17
C ILE A 55 2.87 -6.95 1.06
N ALA A 56 3.22 -5.68 1.01
CA ALA A 56 4.29 -5.17 0.17
C ALA A 56 5.13 -4.13 0.90
N ASP A 57 6.42 -4.07 0.56
CA ASP A 57 7.30 -2.96 0.97
C ASP A 57 7.04 -1.70 0.16
N GLY A 58 6.53 -1.87 -1.06
CA GLY A 58 5.96 -0.80 -1.87
C GLY A 58 4.44 -0.70 -1.69
N SER A 59 3.76 -0.38 -2.79
CA SER A 59 2.29 -0.28 -2.88
C SER A 59 1.64 -1.64 -3.12
N VAL A 60 0.34 -1.73 -2.78
CA VAL A 60 -0.49 -2.91 -3.04
C VAL A 60 -1.62 -2.53 -3.98
N HIS A 61 -1.74 -3.26 -5.09
CA HIS A 61 -2.79 -3.06 -6.10
C HIS A 61 -3.63 -4.34 -6.17
N ILE A 62 -4.92 -4.25 -5.86
CA ILE A 62 -5.83 -5.39 -5.88
C ILE A 62 -6.91 -5.14 -6.92
N TYR A 63 -6.78 -5.79 -8.07
CA TYR A 63 -7.75 -5.67 -9.16
C TYR A 63 -8.99 -6.57 -9.00
N GLY A 64 -9.36 -6.84 -7.75
CA GLY A 64 -10.54 -7.60 -7.34
C GLY A 64 -11.05 -7.16 -5.97
N PRO A 65 -11.90 -7.98 -5.32
CA PRO A 65 -12.39 -7.67 -3.99
C PRO A 65 -11.32 -7.91 -2.92
N LEU A 66 -11.14 -6.90 -2.07
CA LEU A 66 -10.35 -6.99 -0.85
C LEU A 66 -11.30 -7.25 0.32
N ARG A 67 -11.34 -8.50 0.79
CA ARG A 67 -12.11 -8.92 1.98
C ARG A 67 -11.22 -9.21 3.20
N GLY A 68 -9.94 -9.51 2.96
CA GLY A 68 -8.95 -9.75 4.02
C GLY A 68 -8.19 -8.48 4.41
N ARG A 69 -6.89 -8.65 4.62
CA ARG A 69 -5.98 -7.61 5.10
C ARG A 69 -4.98 -7.20 4.03
N ALA A 70 -4.76 -5.89 3.88
CA ALA A 70 -3.77 -5.34 2.97
C ALA A 70 -2.81 -4.40 3.72
N LEU A 71 -1.51 -4.66 3.61
CA LEU A 71 -0.45 -3.89 4.24
C LEU A 71 0.52 -3.41 3.16
N ALA A 72 0.69 -2.10 3.03
CA ALA A 72 1.66 -1.51 2.12
C ALA A 72 2.71 -0.72 2.90
N GLY A 73 3.87 -0.51 2.29
CA GLY A 73 4.97 0.16 2.94
C GLY A 73 5.48 -0.57 4.19
N ALA A 74 5.53 -1.91 4.18
CA ALA A 74 5.89 -2.70 5.37
C ALA A 74 7.29 -2.37 5.95
N GLN A 75 8.21 -1.83 5.13
CA GLN A 75 9.51 -1.30 5.56
C GLN A 75 9.49 0.21 5.93
N GLY A 76 8.33 0.76 6.24
CA GLY A 76 8.17 2.18 6.63
C GLY A 76 8.02 3.15 5.46
N ASN A 77 7.66 2.68 4.28
CA ASN A 77 7.41 3.57 3.14
C ASN A 77 6.04 4.28 3.30
N GLU A 78 6.05 5.47 3.87
CA GLU A 78 4.85 6.30 4.08
C GLU A 78 4.19 6.77 2.78
N GLN A 79 4.92 6.76 1.65
CA GLN A 79 4.39 7.13 0.34
C GLN A 79 3.68 5.97 -0.37
N ALA A 80 3.71 4.77 0.21
CA ALA A 80 3.01 3.60 -0.32
C ALA A 80 1.50 3.81 -0.30
N ARG A 81 0.81 3.12 -1.21
CA ARG A 81 -0.65 3.19 -1.34
C ARG A 81 -1.24 1.79 -1.42
N ILE A 82 -2.51 1.67 -1.04
CA ILE A 82 -3.32 0.49 -1.33
C ILE A 82 -4.43 0.91 -2.28
N PHE A 83 -4.62 0.13 -3.34
CA PHE A 83 -5.73 0.28 -4.28
C PHE A 83 -6.53 -1.00 -4.33
N CYS A 84 -7.86 -0.89 -4.42
CA CYS A 84 -8.70 -2.04 -4.71
C CYS A 84 -9.89 -1.68 -5.58
N ARG A 85 -10.50 -2.68 -6.25
CA ARG A 85 -11.72 -2.48 -7.06
C ARG A 85 -13.02 -2.61 -6.27
N GLU A 86 -13.04 -3.46 -5.25
CA GLU A 86 -14.19 -3.62 -4.36
C GLU A 86 -13.71 -3.67 -2.92
N PHE A 87 -14.09 -2.67 -2.13
CA PHE A 87 -13.61 -2.50 -0.77
C PHE A 87 -14.52 -3.17 0.26
N HIS A 88 -14.01 -4.24 0.87
CA HIS A 88 -14.63 -5.01 1.95
C HIS A 88 -13.60 -5.40 3.03
N ALA A 89 -12.51 -4.64 3.13
CA ALA A 89 -11.31 -5.04 3.86
C ALA A 89 -11.60 -5.22 5.37
N GLU A 90 -10.95 -6.20 5.99
CA GLU A 90 -10.89 -6.33 7.46
C GLU A 90 -9.95 -5.28 8.06
N LEU A 91 -8.81 -5.07 7.39
CA LEU A 91 -7.76 -4.15 7.85
C LEU A 91 -6.99 -3.61 6.65
N VAL A 92 -6.61 -2.33 6.74
CA VAL A 92 -5.63 -1.71 5.85
C VAL A 92 -4.52 -1.05 6.67
N ALA A 93 -3.29 -1.10 6.17
CA ALA A 93 -2.16 -0.43 6.80
C ALA A 93 -1.18 0.18 5.80
N ILE A 94 -0.63 1.35 6.13
CA ILE A 94 0.47 2.01 5.41
C ILE A 94 1.56 2.31 6.43
N ALA A 95 2.79 1.82 6.22
CA ALA A 95 3.95 2.15 7.05
C ALA A 95 3.74 1.97 8.57
N GLY A 96 3.04 0.91 8.97
CA GLY A 96 2.75 0.61 10.38
C GLY A 96 1.53 1.33 10.96
N HIS A 97 0.99 2.36 10.28
CA HIS A 97 -0.32 2.92 10.61
C HIS A 97 -1.39 2.00 10.06
N TYR A 98 -2.25 1.46 10.93
CA TYR A 98 -3.30 0.53 10.53
C TYR A 98 -4.68 1.01 10.98
N ARG A 99 -5.70 0.56 10.26
CA ARG A 99 -7.11 0.74 10.60
C ARG A 99 -7.84 -0.56 10.42
N VAL A 100 -8.41 -1.09 11.50
CA VAL A 100 -9.39 -2.19 11.47
C VAL A 100 -10.72 -1.61 11.00
N LEU A 101 -11.39 -2.30 10.09
CA LEU A 101 -12.68 -1.88 9.54
C LEU A 101 -13.77 -2.85 9.99
N GLU A 102 -14.44 -2.49 11.07
CA GLU A 102 -15.63 -3.19 11.56
C GLU A 102 -16.87 -2.75 10.75
N ASP A 103 -17.01 -1.43 10.57
CA ASP A 103 -18.09 -0.81 9.79
C ASP A 103 -17.53 0.10 8.69
N ILE A 104 -17.54 -0.41 7.45
CA ILE A 104 -17.18 0.38 6.27
C ILE A 104 -18.34 1.34 5.93
N PRO A 105 -18.09 2.65 5.69
CA PRO A 105 -19.12 3.56 5.20
C PRO A 105 -19.77 3.05 3.91
N ALA A 106 -21.09 3.28 3.74
CA ALA A 106 -21.82 2.83 2.56
C ALA A 106 -21.25 3.39 1.24
N GLU A 107 -20.66 4.57 1.30
CA GLU A 107 -20.01 5.27 0.18
C GLU A 107 -18.74 4.55 -0.31
N LEU A 108 -18.07 3.79 0.56
CA LEU A 108 -16.83 3.07 0.24
C LEU A 108 -17.06 1.58 0.00
N ARG A 109 -18.07 0.99 0.64
CA ARG A 109 -18.31 -0.46 0.60
C ARG A 109 -18.58 -0.93 -0.83
N GLY A 110 -17.78 -1.89 -1.29
CA GLY A 110 -17.87 -2.46 -2.63
C GLY A 110 -17.48 -1.51 -3.77
N LYS A 111 -16.91 -0.34 -3.45
CA LYS A 111 -16.40 0.61 -4.45
C LYS A 111 -14.91 0.40 -4.67
N ALA A 112 -14.42 0.97 -5.78
CA ALA A 112 -13.00 1.15 -5.97
C ALA A 112 -12.50 2.20 -4.97
N VAL A 113 -11.38 1.93 -4.33
CA VAL A 113 -10.87 2.75 -3.21
C VAL A 113 -9.36 2.86 -3.29
N GLN A 114 -8.86 4.03 -2.91
CA GLN A 114 -7.46 4.27 -2.57
C GLN A 114 -7.31 4.51 -1.07
N VAL A 115 -6.24 3.95 -0.50
CA VAL A 115 -5.76 4.20 0.85
C VAL A 115 -4.35 4.79 0.77
N TRP A 116 -4.10 5.85 1.53
CA TRP A 116 -2.79 6.49 1.62
C TRP A 116 -2.58 7.10 3.01
N LEU A 117 -1.34 7.47 3.31
CA LEU A 117 -1.00 8.23 4.52
C LEU A 117 -0.93 9.73 4.19
N GLU A 118 -1.55 10.55 5.00
CA GLU A 118 -1.45 12.01 4.97
C GLU A 118 -1.37 12.52 6.41
N ASP A 119 -0.35 13.29 6.75
CA ASP A 119 -0.10 13.77 8.12
C ASP A 119 -0.14 12.64 9.17
N GLN A 120 0.46 11.50 8.85
CA GLN A 120 0.48 10.28 9.69
C GLN A 120 -0.91 9.68 9.98
N GLN A 121 -1.93 10.09 9.23
CA GLN A 121 -3.29 9.57 9.30
C GLN A 121 -3.63 8.77 8.05
N LEU A 122 -4.25 7.62 8.24
CA LEU A 122 -4.78 6.83 7.14
C LEU A 122 -6.00 7.53 6.54
N ARG A 123 -5.89 7.87 5.26
CA ARG A 123 -6.98 8.37 4.43
C ARG A 123 -7.50 7.24 3.55
N ILE A 124 -8.82 7.21 3.38
CA ILE A 124 -9.53 6.23 2.55
C ILE A 124 -10.55 7.01 1.73
N ALA A 125 -10.49 6.92 0.41
CA ALA A 125 -11.44 7.57 -0.49
C ALA A 125 -11.80 6.67 -1.67
N ALA A 126 -12.99 6.85 -2.21
CA ALA A 126 -13.39 6.22 -3.45
C ALA A 126 -12.48 6.68 -4.60
N LEU A 127 -12.21 5.77 -5.54
CA LEU A 127 -11.62 6.10 -6.83
C LEU A 127 -12.77 6.28 -7.81
N ASP A 128 -13.00 7.50 -8.25
CA ASP A 128 -14.04 7.84 -9.25
C ASP A 128 -13.60 7.50 -10.68
#